data_AF-U6DMA2-F1
#
_entry.id   AF-U6DMA2-F1
#
_cell.length_a   1.000
_cell.length_b   1.000
_cell.length_c   1.000
_cell.angle_alpha   90.00
_cell.angle_beta   90.00
_cell.angle_gamma   90.00
#
_symmetry.space_group_name_H-M   'P 1'
#
loop_
_entity.id
_entity.type
_entity.pdbx_description
1 polymer ?
#
loop_
_entity_poly.entity_id
_entity_poly.type
_entity_poly.pdbx_seq_one_letter_code
_entity_poly.pdbx_strand_id
1 'polypeptide(L)'
;EKEEAVAAEVGWMTSVKDWAGVMISAQTLTGRVLVVLVFALSIGALVIYFIDSSNPIESCQNFYKDFTLQIDMAFNVFFLLYFGLRFIAANDKLWFWLEVNSVVDFFTVPPVFVSVYLNRSWLGLRFLRALRLIQFSEILQFLNILKTSNSIKLVNLLSIFISTWLTAAGFIHLVENSGDPWENFQNNQALTYWECVYLLMVTMSTVGYGDVYAKTTLGRLFMVFFILGGLAMFASYVPEIIELIGNRKKYGGSYSAVSGRKHIVVCGHITLESVSNFLKDFLHKDRDDVNVEIVFLHNISPNLELEALFKRHFTQVEFYQGSVLNPHDLARVKIESADACLILANKYCADPDAEDASNIMRVISIKNYHPKIRIITQMLQYHNKAHLLNIPSWNWKEGDDAICLAELKLGFIAQSCLAQGLSTMLANLFSMRSFIKIEEDTWQKYYLEGVSNEMYTEYLSSAFVGLSFPTVCELCFVKLKLLMIAIEYKSANRES
;
A
#
# COMPACT_ATOMS: atom_id res chain seq x y z
N GLU A 1 -17.29 9.87 -62.85
CA GLU A 1 -16.37 8.74 -63.13
C GLU A 1 -14.93 8.90 -62.61
N LYS A 2 -14.64 9.77 -61.63
CA LYS A 2 -13.26 9.85 -61.05
C LYS A 2 -13.20 9.85 -59.52
N GLU A 3 -14.30 9.54 -58.84
CA GLU A 3 -14.37 9.42 -57.37
C GLU A 3 -14.79 8.03 -56.87
N GLU A 4 -15.18 7.10 -57.76
CA GLU A 4 -15.57 5.73 -57.36
C GLU A 4 -14.44 4.69 -57.42
N ALA A 5 -13.21 5.09 -57.78
CA ALA A 5 -12.10 4.16 -58.01
C ALA A 5 -11.10 4.02 -56.85
N VAL A 6 -11.35 4.63 -55.67
CA VAL A 6 -10.42 4.55 -54.51
C VAL A 6 -10.89 3.52 -53.47
N ALA A 7 -12.06 2.90 -53.65
CA ALA A 7 -12.58 1.84 -52.78
C ALA A 7 -12.22 0.41 -53.26
N ALA A 8 -11.18 0.26 -54.09
CA ALA A 8 -10.73 -1.02 -54.59
C ALA A 8 -9.51 -1.51 -53.79
N GLU A 9 -9.69 -2.65 -53.12
CA GLU A 9 -8.69 -3.49 -52.45
C GLU A 9 -8.05 -2.93 -51.17
N VAL A 10 -8.82 -2.92 -50.07
CA VAL A 10 -8.24 -3.32 -48.77
C VAL A 10 -7.82 -4.78 -48.92
N GLY A 11 -6.61 -5.00 -49.44
CA GLY A 11 -6.11 -6.33 -49.80
C GLY A 11 -6.25 -7.31 -48.65
N TRP A 12 -6.61 -8.56 -48.94
CA TRP A 12 -6.76 -9.63 -47.94
C TRP A 12 -5.63 -9.67 -46.89
N MET A 13 -4.40 -9.35 -47.31
CA MET A 13 -3.22 -9.24 -46.45
C MET A 13 -3.34 -8.18 -45.33
N THR A 14 -3.97 -7.03 -45.57
CA THR A 14 -4.17 -6.00 -44.54
C THR A 14 -5.25 -6.42 -43.55
N SER A 15 -6.36 -7.01 -44.02
CA SER A 15 -7.42 -7.54 -43.14
C SER A 15 -6.92 -8.66 -42.22
N VAL A 16 -6.12 -9.59 -42.74
CA VAL A 16 -5.53 -10.68 -41.94
C VAL A 16 -4.51 -10.15 -40.93
N LYS A 17 -3.73 -9.14 -41.32
CA LYS A 17 -2.77 -8.47 -40.42
C LYS A 17 -3.47 -7.76 -39.28
N ASP A 18 -4.55 -7.02 -39.55
CA ASP A 18 -5.32 -6.30 -38.54
C ASP A 18 -6.01 -7.29 -37.59
N TRP A 19 -6.57 -8.38 -38.11
CA TRP A 19 -7.13 -9.46 -37.30
C TRP A 19 -6.07 -10.09 -36.37
N ALA A 20 -4.88 -10.39 -36.88
CA ALA A 20 -3.78 -10.94 -36.07
C ALA A 20 -3.32 -9.94 -35.00
N GLY A 21 -3.26 -8.64 -35.32
CA GLY A 21 -2.94 -7.58 -34.36
C GLY A 21 -3.97 -7.46 -33.22
N VAL A 22 -5.27 -7.56 -33.54
CA VAL A 22 -6.36 -7.56 -32.53
C VAL A 22 -6.28 -8.79 -31.62
N MET A 23 -5.83 -9.93 -32.14
CA MET A 23 -5.62 -11.13 -31.32
C MET A 23 -4.44 -11.02 -30.36
N ILE A 24 -3.30 -10.46 -30.81
CA ILE A 24 -2.11 -10.31 -29.95
C ILE A 24 -2.32 -9.23 -28.88
N SER A 25 -3.01 -8.15 -29.21
CA SER A 25 -3.23 -7.02 -28.30
C SER A 25 -4.18 -7.31 -27.11
N ALA A 26 -4.74 -8.52 -27.02
CA ALA A 26 -5.61 -8.97 -25.92
C ALA A 26 -6.82 -8.04 -25.62
N GLN A 27 -7.23 -7.24 -26.60
CA GLN A 27 -8.40 -6.36 -26.48
C GLN A 27 -9.71 -7.16 -26.52
N THR A 28 -9.73 -8.26 -27.27
CA THR A 28 -10.87 -9.18 -27.39
C THR A 28 -10.77 -10.31 -26.36
N LEU A 29 -11.92 -10.92 -26.00
CA LEU A 29 -11.95 -12.08 -25.11
C LEU A 29 -11.09 -13.24 -25.66
N THR A 30 -11.14 -13.47 -26.98
CA THR A 30 -10.35 -14.49 -27.67
C THR A 30 -8.85 -14.20 -27.61
N GLY A 31 -8.45 -12.93 -27.78
CA GLY A 31 -7.06 -12.50 -27.60
C GLY A 31 -6.56 -12.69 -26.16
N ARG A 32 -7.39 -12.38 -25.15
CA ARG A 32 -7.04 -12.64 -23.74
C ARG A 32 -6.81 -14.11 -23.47
N VAL A 33 -7.69 -14.98 -23.97
CA VAL A 33 -7.53 -16.44 -23.85
C VAL A 33 -6.21 -16.88 -24.50
N LEU A 34 -5.90 -16.38 -25.71
CA LEU A 34 -4.63 -16.69 -26.38
C LEU A 34 -3.42 -16.29 -25.52
N VAL A 35 -3.39 -15.07 -24.99
CA VAL A 35 -2.27 -14.58 -24.17
C VAL A 35 -2.10 -15.38 -22.88
N VAL A 36 -3.19 -15.74 -22.19
CA VAL A 36 -3.15 -16.63 -21.02
C VAL A 36 -2.62 -18.01 -21.40
N LEU A 37 -3.02 -18.54 -22.55
CA LEU A 37 -2.60 -19.85 -23.04
C LEU A 37 -1.10 -19.83 -23.37
N VAL A 38 -0.62 -18.81 -24.09
CA VAL A 38 0.81 -18.60 -24.38
C VAL A 38 1.62 -18.56 -23.09
N PHE A 39 1.12 -17.89 -22.06
CA PHE A 39 1.78 -17.80 -20.76
C PHE A 39 1.82 -19.15 -20.02
N ALA A 40 0.68 -19.84 -19.92
CA ALA A 40 0.61 -21.14 -19.25
C ALA A 40 1.50 -22.17 -19.93
N LEU A 41 1.51 -22.19 -21.26
CA LEU A 41 2.36 -23.08 -22.04
C LEU A 41 3.85 -22.68 -21.98
N SER A 42 4.19 -21.39 -21.84
CA SER A 42 5.59 -20.97 -21.73
C SER A 42 6.20 -21.40 -20.40
N ILE A 43 5.44 -21.29 -19.30
CA ILE A 43 5.80 -21.88 -18.00
C ILE A 43 5.91 -23.40 -18.12
N GLY A 44 4.91 -24.06 -18.70
CA GLY A 44 4.93 -25.51 -18.90
C GLY A 44 6.17 -25.99 -19.68
N ALA A 45 6.53 -25.29 -20.76
CA ALA A 45 7.70 -25.60 -21.58
C ALA A 45 9.03 -25.38 -20.85
N LEU A 46 9.08 -24.42 -19.91
CA LEU A 46 10.23 -24.19 -19.03
C LEU A 46 10.34 -25.28 -17.95
N VAL A 47 9.21 -25.71 -17.37
CA VAL A 47 9.16 -26.82 -16.40
C VAL A 47 9.63 -28.13 -17.06
N ILE A 48 9.18 -28.41 -18.29
CA ILE A 48 9.68 -29.56 -19.06
C ILE A 48 11.20 -29.47 -19.24
N TYR A 49 11.73 -28.28 -19.58
CA TYR A 49 13.18 -28.09 -19.66
C TYR A 49 13.89 -28.41 -18.34
N PHE A 50 13.36 -28.00 -17.18
CA PHE A 50 13.96 -28.33 -15.89
C PHE A 50 13.92 -29.84 -15.60
N ILE A 51 12.84 -30.52 -15.93
CA ILE A 51 12.74 -31.99 -15.79
C ILE A 51 13.79 -32.67 -16.69
N ASP A 52 13.83 -32.31 -17.98
CA ASP A 52 14.75 -32.89 -18.95
C ASP A 52 16.21 -32.54 -18.66
N SER A 53 16.50 -31.40 -18.03
CA SER A 53 17.85 -30.98 -17.65
C SER A 53 18.52 -31.89 -16.61
N SER A 54 17.74 -32.74 -15.95
CA SER A 54 18.27 -33.77 -15.05
C SER A 54 18.89 -34.96 -15.80
N ASN A 55 18.59 -35.09 -17.10
CA ASN A 55 19.14 -36.10 -17.99
C ASN A 55 20.38 -35.54 -18.74
N PRO A 56 21.26 -36.41 -19.26
CA PRO A 56 22.40 -35.97 -20.07
C PRO A 56 21.97 -35.15 -21.30
N ILE A 57 22.85 -34.26 -21.78
CA ILE A 57 22.57 -33.30 -22.86
C ILE A 57 22.05 -33.96 -24.14
N GLU A 58 22.59 -35.12 -24.50
CA GLU A 58 22.15 -35.94 -25.64
C GLU A 58 21.66 -37.29 -25.12
N SER A 59 20.44 -37.68 -25.48
CA SER A 59 19.91 -39.00 -25.16
C SER A 59 19.13 -39.61 -26.31
N CYS A 60 19.25 -40.93 -26.49
CA CYS A 60 18.53 -41.67 -27.53
C CYS A 60 17.16 -42.09 -26.98
N GLN A 61 16.17 -41.23 -27.14
CA GLN A 61 14.79 -41.47 -26.70
C GLN A 61 13.88 -41.75 -27.88
N ASN A 62 13.08 -42.82 -27.76
CA ASN A 62 12.06 -43.13 -28.76
C ASN A 62 10.80 -42.31 -28.49
N PHE A 63 10.31 -41.57 -29.49
CA PHE A 63 9.13 -40.71 -29.39
C PHE A 63 7.89 -41.40 -28.83
N TYR A 64 7.66 -42.66 -29.17
CA TYR A 64 6.48 -43.42 -28.72
C TYR A 64 6.51 -43.82 -27.24
N LYS A 65 7.70 -43.85 -26.63
CA LYS A 65 7.86 -44.26 -25.22
C LYS A 65 8.02 -43.06 -24.29
N ASP A 66 8.50 -41.94 -24.81
CA ASP A 66 8.78 -40.77 -24.00
C ASP A 66 7.60 -39.79 -23.99
N PHE A 67 6.96 -39.69 -22.82
CA PHE A 67 5.81 -38.82 -22.62
C PHE A 67 6.22 -37.34 -22.55
N THR A 68 7.41 -37.00 -22.06
CA THR A 68 7.84 -35.58 -21.96
C THR A 68 8.07 -35.00 -23.34
N LEU A 69 8.69 -35.78 -24.25
CA LEU A 69 8.90 -35.38 -25.64
C LEU A 69 7.59 -35.20 -26.42
N GLN A 70 6.56 -36.02 -26.17
CA GLN A 70 5.25 -35.87 -26.79
C GLN A 70 4.55 -34.57 -26.36
N ILE A 71 4.59 -34.25 -25.07
CA ILE A 71 4.03 -32.99 -24.55
C ILE A 71 4.84 -31.80 -25.06
N ASP A 72 6.16 -31.88 -25.05
CA ASP A 72 7.04 -30.83 -25.56
C ASP A 72 6.74 -30.56 -27.05
N MET A 73 6.56 -31.60 -27.86
CA MET A 73 6.17 -31.47 -29.25
C MET A 73 4.83 -30.74 -29.40
N ALA A 74 3.82 -31.07 -28.61
CA ALA A 74 2.52 -30.39 -28.64
C ALA A 74 2.66 -28.89 -28.31
N PHE A 75 3.48 -28.54 -27.31
CA PHE A 75 3.75 -27.13 -26.97
C PHE A 75 4.48 -26.40 -28.10
N ASN A 76 5.45 -27.04 -28.75
CA ASN A 76 6.20 -26.44 -29.86
C ASN A 76 5.37 -26.28 -31.13
N VAL A 77 4.39 -27.16 -31.40
CA VAL A 77 3.40 -26.96 -32.46
C VAL A 77 2.56 -25.70 -32.18
N PHE A 78 2.13 -25.50 -30.93
CA PHE A 78 1.43 -24.28 -30.55
C PHE A 78 2.31 -23.03 -30.72
N PHE A 79 3.56 -23.07 -30.24
CA PHE A 79 4.48 -21.93 -30.41
C PHE A 79 4.81 -21.63 -31.87
N LEU A 80 4.86 -22.64 -32.75
CA LEU A 80 5.03 -22.44 -34.17
C LEU A 80 3.84 -21.69 -34.80
N LEU A 81 2.61 -22.06 -34.43
CA LEU A 81 1.40 -21.36 -34.88
C LEU A 81 1.38 -19.92 -34.33
N TYR A 82 1.75 -19.74 -33.07
CA TYR A 82 1.83 -18.41 -32.44
C TYR A 82 2.92 -17.54 -33.09
N PHE A 83 4.09 -18.11 -33.40
CA PHE A 83 5.15 -17.43 -34.16
C PHE A 83 4.65 -16.99 -35.54
N GLY A 84 3.93 -17.84 -36.26
CA GLY A 84 3.30 -17.50 -37.54
C GLY A 84 2.30 -16.35 -37.41
N LEU A 85 1.46 -16.36 -36.37
CA LEU A 85 0.49 -15.30 -36.10
C LEU A 85 1.18 -13.95 -35.81
N ARG A 86 2.27 -13.96 -35.02
CA ARG A 86 3.09 -12.76 -34.77
C ARG A 86 3.82 -12.27 -36.01
N PHE A 87 4.36 -13.19 -36.80
CA PHE A 87 5.00 -12.85 -38.07
C PHE A 87 4.03 -12.15 -39.01
N ILE A 88 2.78 -12.60 -39.11
CA ILE A 88 1.74 -11.96 -39.93
C ILE A 88 1.42 -10.55 -39.42
N ALA A 89 1.25 -10.38 -38.10
CA ALA A 89 0.95 -9.09 -37.48
C ALA A 89 2.08 -8.06 -37.57
N ALA A 90 3.34 -8.50 -37.65
CA ALA A 90 4.50 -7.61 -37.66
C ALA A 90 4.50 -6.63 -38.84
N ASN A 91 4.85 -5.36 -38.57
CA ASN A 91 4.98 -4.31 -39.59
C ASN A 91 6.23 -4.51 -40.45
N ASP A 92 7.37 -4.73 -39.80
CA ASP A 92 8.66 -5.01 -40.45
C ASP A 92 9.01 -6.49 -40.24
N LYS A 93 9.10 -7.24 -41.35
CA LYS A 93 9.37 -8.68 -41.31
C LYS A 93 10.82 -9.00 -41.01
N LEU A 94 11.78 -8.13 -41.33
CA LEU A 94 13.20 -8.36 -41.07
C LEU A 94 13.52 -8.08 -39.61
N TRP A 95 13.00 -6.98 -39.07
CA TRP A 95 13.21 -6.62 -37.67
C TRP A 95 12.55 -7.62 -36.71
N PHE A 96 11.44 -8.23 -37.13
CA PHE A 96 10.77 -9.29 -36.39
C PHE A 96 11.69 -10.49 -36.06
N TRP A 97 12.60 -10.87 -36.95
CA TRP A 97 13.54 -11.98 -36.69
C TRP A 97 14.57 -11.67 -35.61
N LEU A 98 14.82 -10.38 -35.33
CA LEU A 98 15.75 -9.91 -34.30
C LEU A 98 15.05 -9.65 -32.95
N GLU A 99 13.72 -9.79 -32.87
CA GLU A 99 12.98 -9.68 -31.61
C GLU A 99 13.35 -10.83 -30.66
N VAL A 100 13.56 -10.56 -29.37
CA VAL A 100 14.00 -11.54 -28.37
C VAL A 100 13.15 -12.82 -28.41
N ASN A 101 11.83 -12.67 -28.47
CA ASN A 101 10.92 -13.82 -28.49
C ASN A 101 11.00 -14.63 -29.80
N SER A 102 11.25 -13.97 -30.93
CA SER A 102 11.42 -14.62 -32.22
C SER A 102 12.73 -15.40 -32.28
N VAL A 103 13.79 -14.84 -31.68
CA VAL A 103 15.08 -15.51 -31.49
C VAL A 103 14.91 -16.76 -30.62
N VAL A 104 14.16 -16.66 -29.50
CA VAL A 104 13.85 -17.81 -28.65
C VAL A 104 13.10 -18.88 -29.45
N ASP A 105 12.06 -18.52 -30.20
CA ASP A 105 11.29 -19.48 -31.00
C ASP A 105 12.17 -20.16 -32.06
N PHE A 106 13.02 -19.41 -32.75
CA PHE A 106 13.93 -19.92 -33.77
C PHE A 106 14.91 -20.97 -33.22
N PHE A 107 15.45 -20.77 -32.00
CA PHE A 107 16.40 -21.71 -31.40
C PHE A 107 15.76 -22.83 -30.58
N THR A 108 14.48 -22.72 -30.22
CA THR A 108 13.82 -23.69 -29.33
C THR A 108 12.79 -24.56 -30.03
N VAL A 109 12.17 -24.09 -31.12
CA VAL A 109 11.08 -24.79 -31.82
C VAL A 109 11.62 -25.79 -32.87
N PRO A 110 12.43 -25.40 -33.88
CA PRO A 110 12.93 -26.33 -34.90
C PRO A 110 13.71 -27.54 -34.37
N PRO A 111 14.62 -27.41 -33.37
CA PRO A 111 15.36 -28.57 -32.86
C PRO A 111 14.47 -29.68 -32.28
N VAL A 112 13.27 -29.34 -31.79
CA VAL A 112 12.32 -30.35 -31.28
C VAL A 112 11.77 -31.20 -32.44
N PHE A 113 11.42 -30.59 -33.57
CA PHE A 113 10.99 -31.34 -34.76
C PHE A 113 12.13 -32.22 -35.32
N VAL A 114 13.35 -31.70 -35.35
CA VAL A 114 14.54 -32.45 -35.76
C VAL A 114 14.81 -33.62 -34.80
N SER A 115 14.61 -33.43 -33.49
CA SER A 115 14.81 -34.48 -32.49
C SER A 115 13.90 -35.70 -32.69
N VAL A 116 12.65 -35.45 -33.11
CA VAL A 116 11.68 -36.51 -33.46
C VAL A 116 12.10 -37.21 -34.76
N TYR A 117 12.56 -36.47 -35.77
CA TYR A 117 13.01 -37.04 -37.04
C TYR A 117 14.26 -37.91 -36.88
N LEU A 118 15.21 -37.49 -36.05
CA LEU A 118 16.49 -38.20 -35.82
C LEU A 118 16.44 -39.22 -34.67
N ASN A 119 15.31 -39.34 -33.95
CA ASN A 119 15.18 -40.15 -32.72
C ASN A 119 16.30 -39.88 -31.68
N ARG A 120 16.69 -38.60 -31.55
CA ARG A 120 17.72 -38.14 -30.60
C ARG A 120 17.27 -36.85 -29.94
N SER A 121 17.15 -36.85 -28.62
CA SER A 121 16.85 -35.64 -27.86
C SER A 121 18.14 -34.88 -27.56
N TRP A 122 18.13 -33.58 -27.86
CA TRP A 122 19.22 -32.66 -27.58
C TRP A 122 18.69 -31.50 -26.75
N LEU A 123 19.28 -31.30 -25.57
CA LEU A 123 18.89 -30.21 -24.66
C LEU A 123 19.25 -28.84 -25.26
N GLY A 124 20.42 -28.73 -25.92
CA GLY A 124 20.86 -27.58 -26.71
C GLY A 124 20.52 -26.21 -26.09
N LEU A 125 19.81 -25.38 -26.87
CA LEU A 125 19.43 -24.01 -26.51
C LEU A 125 18.04 -23.92 -25.86
N ARG A 126 17.47 -25.01 -25.35
CA ARG A 126 16.13 -25.02 -24.73
C ARG A 126 16.04 -24.09 -23.50
N PHE A 127 17.15 -23.79 -22.85
CA PHE A 127 17.20 -22.84 -21.72
C PHE A 127 16.76 -21.42 -22.09
N LEU A 128 16.83 -21.02 -23.37
CA LEU A 128 16.34 -19.73 -23.86
C LEU A 128 14.84 -19.54 -23.61
N ARG A 129 14.08 -20.61 -23.36
CA ARG A 129 12.68 -20.54 -22.94
C ARG A 129 12.49 -19.69 -21.67
N ALA A 130 13.49 -19.59 -20.80
CA ALA A 130 13.43 -18.75 -19.61
C ALA A 130 13.30 -17.25 -19.93
N LEU A 131 13.80 -16.78 -21.08
CA LEU A 131 13.66 -15.37 -21.51
C LEU A 131 12.19 -14.98 -21.76
N ARG A 132 11.30 -15.94 -22.02
CA ARG A 132 9.85 -15.67 -22.18
C ARG A 132 9.21 -15.13 -20.89
N LEU A 133 9.86 -15.29 -19.73
CA LEU A 133 9.40 -14.71 -18.48
C LEU A 133 9.50 -13.18 -18.47
N ILE A 134 10.31 -12.54 -19.33
CA ILE A 134 10.41 -11.06 -19.42
C ILE A 134 9.04 -10.43 -19.70
N GLN A 135 8.23 -11.06 -20.54
CA GLN A 135 6.90 -10.55 -20.90
C GLN A 135 5.84 -10.82 -19.83
N PHE A 136 6.19 -11.46 -18.72
CA PHE A 136 5.24 -11.81 -17.66
C PHE A 136 4.54 -10.56 -17.10
N SER A 137 5.30 -9.47 -16.91
CA SER A 137 4.72 -8.21 -16.43
C SER A 137 3.70 -7.62 -17.40
N GLU A 138 3.98 -7.66 -18.72
CA GLU A 138 3.08 -7.17 -19.76
C GLU A 138 1.77 -7.99 -19.80
N ILE A 139 1.89 -9.31 -19.70
CA ILE A 139 0.75 -10.23 -19.69
C ILE A 139 -0.18 -9.95 -18.50
N LEU A 140 0.38 -9.75 -17.31
CA LEU A 140 -0.43 -9.43 -16.12
C LEU A 140 -1.09 -8.04 -16.19
N GLN A 141 -0.48 -7.09 -16.92
CA GLN A 141 -1.11 -5.80 -17.22
C GLN A 141 -2.29 -5.96 -18.17
N PHE A 142 -2.15 -6.76 -19.24
CA PHE A 142 -3.26 -7.05 -20.16
C PHE A 142 -4.45 -7.74 -19.48
N LEU A 143 -4.18 -8.57 -18.47
CA LEU A 143 -5.21 -9.21 -17.65
C LEU A 143 -5.83 -8.29 -16.58
N ASN A 144 -5.37 -7.04 -16.49
CA ASN A 144 -5.81 -6.04 -15.51
C ASN A 144 -5.66 -6.50 -14.04
N ILE A 145 -4.68 -7.37 -13.80
CA ILE A 145 -4.32 -7.88 -12.46
C ILE A 145 -3.42 -6.86 -11.75
N LEU A 146 -2.43 -6.32 -12.47
CA LEU A 146 -1.52 -5.30 -11.97
C LEU A 146 -2.10 -3.91 -12.26
N LYS A 147 -2.55 -3.21 -11.21
CA LYS A 147 -3.18 -1.88 -11.34
C LYS A 147 -2.30 -0.72 -10.94
N THR A 148 -1.34 -0.94 -10.03
CA THR A 148 -0.48 0.14 -9.51
C THR A 148 0.85 0.17 -10.22
N SER A 149 1.39 1.37 -10.44
CA SER A 149 2.72 1.56 -11.04
C SER A 149 3.82 0.82 -10.26
N ASN A 150 3.71 0.78 -8.92
CA ASN A 150 4.69 0.09 -8.08
C ASN A 150 4.63 -1.43 -8.26
N SER A 151 3.43 -2.01 -8.34
CA SER A 151 3.27 -3.46 -8.60
C SER A 151 3.76 -3.84 -9.99
N ILE A 152 3.50 -3.02 -11.00
CA ILE A 152 3.97 -3.23 -12.38
C ILE A 152 5.50 -3.22 -12.41
N LYS A 153 6.12 -2.21 -11.80
CA LYS A 153 7.57 -2.06 -11.72
C LYS A 153 8.22 -3.25 -10.98
N LEU A 154 7.66 -3.65 -9.84
CA LEU A 154 8.15 -4.78 -9.05
C LEU A 154 8.14 -6.09 -9.84
N VAL A 155 7.02 -6.44 -10.48
CA VAL A 155 6.91 -7.66 -11.28
C VAL A 155 7.84 -7.61 -12.49
N ASN A 156 7.97 -6.46 -13.14
CA ASN A 156 8.88 -6.29 -14.26
C ASN A 156 10.34 -6.56 -13.85
N LEU A 157 10.83 -5.90 -12.79
CA LEU A 157 12.19 -6.10 -12.28
C LEU A 157 12.45 -7.55 -11.90
N LEU A 158 11.52 -8.18 -11.18
CA LEU A 158 11.65 -9.58 -10.77
C LEU A 158 11.68 -10.53 -11.98
N SER A 159 10.85 -10.26 -12.99
CA SER A 159 10.78 -11.09 -14.21
C SER A 159 12.05 -11.00 -15.06
N ILE A 160 12.63 -9.80 -15.20
CA ILE A 160 13.90 -9.58 -15.91
C ILE A 160 15.05 -10.24 -15.14
N PHE A 161 15.08 -10.09 -13.81
CA PHE A 161 16.09 -10.71 -12.95
C PHE A 161 16.09 -12.24 -13.07
N ILE A 162 14.93 -12.87 -12.84
CA ILE A 162 14.79 -14.33 -12.85
C ILE A 162 15.06 -14.91 -14.24
N SER A 163 14.52 -14.29 -15.30
CA SER A 163 14.72 -14.75 -16.67
C SER A 163 16.20 -14.73 -17.09
N THR A 164 16.91 -13.63 -16.80
CA THR A 164 18.33 -13.48 -17.15
C THR A 164 19.19 -14.45 -16.35
N TRP A 165 18.92 -14.61 -15.05
CA TRP A 165 19.64 -15.56 -14.18
C TRP A 165 19.47 -17.01 -14.64
N LEU A 166 18.24 -17.46 -14.90
CA LEU A 166 17.96 -18.83 -15.36
C LEU A 166 18.54 -19.11 -16.75
N THR A 167 18.50 -18.12 -17.65
CA THR A 167 19.08 -18.25 -19.00
C THR A 167 20.60 -18.36 -18.93
N ALA A 168 21.25 -17.53 -18.11
CA ALA A 168 22.69 -17.60 -17.88
C ALA A 168 23.10 -18.96 -17.28
N ALA A 169 22.32 -19.49 -16.35
CA ALA A 169 22.59 -20.80 -15.75
C ALA A 169 22.50 -21.92 -16.79
N GLY A 170 21.54 -21.82 -17.72
CA GLY A 170 21.40 -22.75 -18.83
C GLY A 170 22.54 -22.68 -19.83
N PHE A 171 23.12 -21.50 -20.06
CA PHE A 171 24.30 -21.34 -20.90
C PHE A 171 25.51 -22.05 -20.28
N ILE A 172 25.80 -21.82 -19.00
CA ILE A 172 26.87 -22.52 -18.28
C ILE A 172 26.62 -24.04 -18.28
N HIS A 173 25.38 -24.46 -18.01
CA HIS A 173 25.00 -25.87 -18.05
C HIS A 173 25.26 -26.52 -19.41
N LEU A 174 24.98 -25.83 -20.51
CA LEU A 174 25.27 -26.34 -21.85
C LEU A 174 26.77 -26.46 -22.09
N VAL A 175 27.53 -25.40 -21.81
CA VAL A 175 28.96 -25.33 -22.15
C VAL A 175 29.78 -26.27 -21.28
N GLU A 176 29.57 -26.29 -19.97
CA GLU A 176 30.36 -27.10 -19.04
C GLU A 176 30.12 -28.61 -19.24
N ASN A 177 28.89 -29.02 -19.55
CA ASN A 177 28.58 -30.42 -19.82
C ASN A 177 28.97 -30.86 -21.25
N SER A 178 28.98 -29.94 -22.23
CA SER A 178 29.40 -30.26 -23.62
C SER A 178 30.91 -30.31 -23.76
N GLY A 179 31.65 -29.41 -23.10
CA GLY A 179 33.07 -29.18 -23.32
C GLY A 179 33.35 -28.27 -24.52
N ASP A 180 34.62 -27.89 -24.68
CA ASP A 180 35.05 -26.96 -25.73
C ASP A 180 35.37 -27.70 -27.06
N PRO A 181 34.93 -27.17 -28.22
CA PRO A 181 35.21 -27.78 -29.52
C PRO A 181 36.70 -27.95 -29.85
N TRP A 182 37.56 -27.05 -29.39
CA TRP A 182 39.01 -27.06 -29.66
C TRP A 182 39.80 -28.05 -28.81
N GLU A 183 39.20 -28.61 -27.77
CA GLU A 183 39.78 -29.69 -26.96
C GLU A 183 39.07 -31.03 -27.23
N ASN A 184 38.45 -31.17 -28.41
CA ASN A 184 37.65 -32.33 -28.80
C ASN A 184 36.59 -32.71 -27.76
N PHE A 185 36.00 -31.71 -27.09
CA PHE A 185 34.96 -31.88 -26.06
C PHE A 185 35.39 -32.69 -24.81
N GLN A 186 36.71 -32.85 -24.56
CA GLN A 186 37.21 -33.65 -23.43
C GLN A 186 37.23 -32.91 -22.08
N ASN A 187 37.20 -31.59 -22.08
CA ASN A 187 37.32 -30.79 -20.86
C ASN A 187 35.98 -30.51 -20.15
N ASN A 188 34.97 -31.33 -20.44
CA ASN A 188 33.67 -31.23 -19.80
C ASN A 188 33.71 -31.57 -18.31
N GLN A 189 32.70 -31.11 -17.61
CA GLN A 189 32.39 -31.51 -16.24
C GLN A 189 30.89 -31.69 -16.09
N ALA A 190 30.49 -32.77 -15.43
CA ALA A 190 29.09 -33.10 -15.21
C ALA A 190 28.52 -32.19 -14.10
N LEU A 191 27.97 -31.04 -14.49
CA LEU A 191 27.26 -30.13 -13.60
C LEU A 191 25.76 -30.24 -13.85
N THR A 192 24.99 -30.33 -12.78
CA THR A 192 23.53 -30.24 -12.88
C THR A 192 23.11 -28.79 -13.14
N TYR A 193 21.94 -28.60 -13.76
CA TYR A 193 21.39 -27.26 -13.98
C TYR A 193 21.29 -26.44 -12.68
N TRP A 194 20.90 -27.09 -11.59
CA TRP A 194 20.75 -26.45 -10.28
C TRP A 194 22.09 -26.04 -9.64
N GLU A 195 23.17 -26.79 -9.88
CA GLU A 195 24.53 -26.36 -9.48
C GLU A 195 24.97 -25.12 -10.27
N CYS A 196 24.61 -25.03 -11.55
CA CYS A 196 24.87 -23.82 -12.35
C CYS A 196 24.04 -22.61 -11.84
N VAL A 197 22.77 -22.83 -11.47
CA VAL A 197 21.91 -21.80 -10.86
C VAL A 197 22.53 -21.28 -9.55
N TYR A 198 23.00 -22.19 -8.70
CA TYR A 198 23.71 -21.87 -7.46
C TYR A 198 25.01 -21.09 -7.73
N LEU A 199 25.87 -21.58 -8.64
CA LEU A 199 27.12 -20.92 -9.03
C LEU A 199 26.89 -19.48 -9.46
N LEU A 200 25.89 -19.25 -10.32
CA LEU A 200 25.60 -17.91 -10.81
C LEU A 200 25.03 -16.98 -9.74
N MET A 201 24.20 -17.49 -8.82
CA MET A 201 23.70 -16.68 -7.72
C MET A 201 24.84 -16.23 -6.78
N VAL A 202 25.73 -17.15 -6.42
CA VAL A 202 26.88 -16.91 -5.53
C VAL A 202 27.88 -15.94 -6.15
N THR A 203 28.10 -16.03 -7.47
CA THR A 203 29.03 -15.14 -8.19
C THR A 203 28.40 -13.77 -8.46
N MET A 204 27.10 -13.71 -8.80
CA MET A 204 26.35 -12.46 -8.97
C MET A 204 26.25 -11.67 -7.66
N SER A 205 26.15 -12.35 -6.51
CA SER A 205 26.16 -11.74 -5.19
C SER A 205 27.56 -11.43 -4.66
N THR A 206 28.62 -11.57 -5.47
CA THR A 206 30.03 -11.34 -5.11
C THR A 206 30.57 -12.19 -3.95
N VAL A 207 29.95 -13.34 -3.64
CA VAL A 207 30.38 -14.21 -2.54
C VAL A 207 31.53 -15.12 -2.97
N GLY A 208 31.34 -15.87 -4.06
CA GLY A 208 32.41 -16.65 -4.70
C GLY A 208 33.09 -17.71 -3.84
N TYR A 209 32.34 -18.68 -3.31
CA TYR A 209 32.90 -19.76 -2.47
C TYR A 209 33.99 -20.60 -3.16
N GLY A 210 33.88 -20.80 -4.48
CA GLY A 210 34.84 -21.61 -5.26
C GLY A 210 34.64 -23.13 -5.13
N ASP A 211 33.51 -23.55 -4.59
CA ASP A 211 33.06 -24.95 -4.48
C ASP A 211 32.62 -25.51 -5.83
N VAL A 212 31.92 -24.72 -6.64
CA VAL A 212 31.63 -24.98 -8.06
C VAL A 212 32.31 -23.89 -8.88
N TYR A 213 32.91 -24.22 -10.02
CA TYR A 213 33.57 -23.24 -10.89
C TYR A 213 33.57 -23.67 -12.36
N ALA A 214 33.66 -22.70 -13.27
CA ALA A 214 33.74 -22.95 -14.71
C ALA A 214 35.13 -23.48 -15.10
N LYS A 215 35.17 -24.70 -15.65
CA LYS A 215 36.42 -25.34 -16.09
C LYS A 215 36.69 -25.03 -17.56
N THR A 216 35.65 -25.06 -18.38
CA THR A 216 35.74 -24.78 -19.82
C THR A 216 36.18 -23.35 -20.10
N THR A 217 36.85 -23.16 -21.22
CA THR A 217 37.32 -21.85 -21.66
C THR A 217 36.16 -20.95 -22.11
N LEU A 218 35.13 -21.51 -22.77
CA LEU A 218 33.88 -20.79 -23.05
C LEU A 218 33.13 -20.39 -21.78
N GLY A 219 33.04 -21.29 -20.78
CA GLY A 219 32.38 -21.03 -19.52
C GLY A 219 33.08 -19.91 -18.74
N ARG A 220 34.42 -19.94 -18.66
CA ARG A 220 35.21 -18.87 -18.03
C ARG A 220 35.03 -17.52 -18.71
N LEU A 221 35.05 -17.49 -20.04
CA LEU A 221 34.81 -16.25 -20.80
C LEU A 221 33.41 -15.69 -20.51
N PHE A 222 32.40 -16.55 -20.48
CA PHE A 222 31.04 -16.16 -20.10
C PHE A 222 30.98 -15.61 -18.68
N MET A 223 31.64 -16.27 -17.71
CA MET A 223 31.68 -15.80 -16.32
C MET A 223 32.27 -14.39 -16.20
N VAL A 224 33.27 -14.01 -17.00
CA VAL A 224 33.82 -12.64 -16.99
C VAL A 224 32.75 -11.61 -17.38
N PHE A 225 32.03 -11.85 -18.47
CA PHE A 225 30.96 -10.94 -18.91
C PHE A 225 29.76 -10.96 -17.96
N PHE A 226 29.40 -12.14 -17.45
CA PHE A 226 28.31 -12.32 -16.51
C PHE A 226 28.57 -11.64 -15.17
N ILE A 227 29.80 -11.67 -14.64
CA ILE A 227 30.14 -10.98 -13.39
C ILE A 227 29.97 -9.46 -13.56
N LEU A 228 30.42 -8.89 -14.68
CA LEU A 228 30.27 -7.46 -14.97
C LEU A 228 28.79 -7.04 -15.08
N GLY A 229 28.00 -7.77 -15.87
CA GLY A 229 26.57 -7.46 -16.04
C GLY A 229 25.73 -7.82 -14.82
N GLY A 230 26.02 -8.96 -14.21
CA GLY A 230 25.33 -9.51 -13.04
C GLY A 230 25.51 -8.64 -11.80
N LEU A 231 26.72 -8.13 -11.54
CA LEU A 231 26.96 -7.17 -10.46
C LEU A 231 26.14 -5.89 -10.65
N ALA A 232 26.12 -5.33 -11.86
CA ALA A 232 25.35 -4.11 -12.15
C ALA A 232 23.84 -4.32 -11.96
N MET A 233 23.31 -5.47 -12.40
CA MET A 233 21.90 -5.83 -12.18
C MET A 233 21.60 -6.07 -10.70
N PHE A 234 22.46 -6.82 -9.98
CA PHE A 234 22.24 -7.12 -8.57
C PHE A 234 22.26 -5.86 -7.71
N ALA A 235 23.24 -4.99 -7.93
CA ALA A 235 23.41 -3.74 -7.18
C ALA A 235 22.28 -2.72 -7.42
N SER A 236 21.61 -2.76 -8.58
CA SER A 236 20.49 -1.86 -8.89
C SER A 236 19.14 -2.45 -8.50
N TYR A 237 18.89 -3.72 -8.83
CA TYR A 237 17.56 -4.31 -8.69
C TYR A 237 17.24 -4.68 -7.25
N VAL A 238 18.21 -5.15 -6.45
CA VAL A 238 17.95 -5.57 -5.06
C VAL A 238 17.50 -4.38 -4.19
N PRO A 239 18.19 -3.23 -4.16
CA PRO A 239 17.72 -2.07 -3.40
C PRO A 239 16.36 -1.56 -3.86
N GLU A 240 16.11 -1.55 -5.17
CA GLU A 240 14.85 -1.08 -5.74
C GLU A 240 13.67 -2.01 -5.39
N ILE A 241 13.89 -3.33 -5.40
CA ILE A 241 12.91 -4.31 -4.92
C ILE A 241 12.63 -4.10 -3.43
N ILE A 242 13.68 -3.91 -2.61
CA ILE A 242 13.54 -3.64 -1.17
C ILE A 242 12.74 -2.34 -0.94
N GLU A 243 13.03 -1.28 -1.69
CA GLU A 243 12.31 -0.01 -1.58
C GLU A 243 10.84 -0.17 -1.99
N LEU A 244 10.54 -0.90 -3.07
CA LEU A 244 9.16 -1.14 -3.51
C LEU A 244 8.36 -2.02 -2.53
N ILE A 245 9.01 -3.00 -1.90
CA ILE A 245 8.39 -3.83 -0.85
C ILE A 245 8.23 -3.01 0.44
N GLY A 246 9.23 -2.21 0.81
CA GLY A 246 9.25 -1.36 2.00
C GLY A 246 8.31 -0.16 1.93
N ASN A 247 8.04 0.36 0.73
CA ASN A 247 7.07 1.41 0.45
C ASN A 247 5.61 0.93 0.52
N ARG A 248 5.35 -0.32 0.92
CA ARG A 248 4.05 -0.67 1.50
C ARG A 248 3.89 0.19 2.74
N LYS A 249 3.13 1.29 2.62
CA LYS A 249 2.86 2.22 3.73
C LYS A 249 2.55 1.39 4.97
N LYS A 250 3.47 1.38 5.95
CA LYS A 250 3.35 0.65 7.23
C LYS A 250 2.02 0.97 7.91
N TYR A 251 1.57 2.21 7.73
CA TYR A 251 0.30 2.77 8.21
C TYR A 251 -0.74 2.91 7.08
N GLY A 252 -0.68 2.05 6.07
CA GLY A 252 -1.72 1.89 5.06
C GLY A 252 -2.86 1.00 5.55
N GLY A 253 -3.60 0.39 4.62
CA GLY A 253 -4.77 -0.44 4.97
C GLY A 253 -6.02 0.38 5.29
N SER A 254 -7.09 -0.28 5.72
CA SER A 254 -8.38 0.34 6.05
C SER A 254 -8.83 -0.05 7.45
N TYR A 255 -9.43 0.90 8.16
CA TYR A 255 -10.05 0.65 9.45
C TYR A 255 -11.19 -0.36 9.31
N SER A 256 -11.14 -1.41 10.13
CA SER A 256 -12.17 -2.43 10.21
C SER A 256 -13.07 -2.11 11.39
N ALA A 257 -14.22 -1.49 11.10
CA ALA A 257 -15.19 -1.15 12.13
C ALA A 257 -15.68 -2.43 12.83
N VAL A 258 -15.47 -2.52 14.13
CA VAL A 258 -15.95 -3.62 14.96
C VAL A 258 -17.38 -3.33 15.40
N SER A 259 -18.30 -4.26 15.15
CA SER A 259 -19.71 -4.12 15.54
C SER A 259 -19.84 -3.87 17.05
N GLY A 260 -20.48 -2.77 17.43
CA GLY A 260 -20.72 -2.40 18.83
C GLY A 260 -19.65 -1.51 19.47
N ARG A 261 -18.53 -1.23 18.78
CA ARG A 261 -17.57 -0.21 19.20
C ARG A 261 -17.79 1.07 18.41
N LYS A 262 -17.70 2.20 19.10
CA LYS A 262 -17.67 3.52 18.45
C LYS A 262 -16.23 3.91 18.21
N HIS A 263 -15.98 4.69 17.18
CA HIS A 263 -14.67 5.30 16.97
C HIS A 263 -14.78 6.77 16.64
N ILE A 264 -13.71 7.50 16.96
CA ILE A 264 -13.53 8.90 16.59
C ILE A 264 -12.34 9.02 15.66
N VAL A 265 -12.38 10.00 14.76
CA VAL A 265 -11.28 10.29 13.84
C VAL A 265 -10.57 11.57 14.27
N VAL A 266 -9.26 11.49 14.55
CA VAL A 266 -8.45 12.65 14.93
C VAL A 266 -7.51 13.01 13.79
N CYS A 267 -7.56 14.26 13.33
CA CYS A 267 -6.75 14.76 12.21
C CYS A 267 -6.23 16.18 12.48
N GLY A 268 -5.55 16.77 11.50
CA GLY A 268 -4.92 18.09 11.63
C GLY A 268 -3.47 17.99 12.08
N HIS A 269 -3.09 18.76 13.10
CA HIS A 269 -1.73 18.79 13.63
C HIS A 269 -1.48 17.63 14.61
N ILE A 270 -0.88 16.54 14.12
CA ILE A 270 -0.58 15.33 14.89
C ILE A 270 0.92 15.26 15.19
N THR A 271 1.26 15.48 16.46
CA THR A 271 2.64 15.48 16.99
C THR A 271 2.67 14.78 18.35
N LEU A 272 3.86 14.45 18.86
CA LEU A 272 3.99 13.81 20.18
C LEU A 272 3.29 14.61 21.29
N GLU A 273 3.51 15.92 21.35
CA GLU A 273 2.94 16.79 22.38
C GLU A 273 1.41 16.86 22.28
N SER A 274 0.89 17.13 21.07
CA SER A 274 -0.56 17.25 20.84
C SER A 274 -1.29 15.95 21.15
N VAL A 275 -0.75 14.81 20.68
CA VAL A 275 -1.34 13.48 20.93
C VAL A 275 -1.20 13.06 22.39
N SER A 276 -0.04 13.28 23.02
CA SER A 276 0.17 12.91 24.43
C SER A 276 -0.79 13.65 25.36
N ASN A 277 -0.95 14.96 25.17
CA ASN A 277 -1.90 15.75 25.96
C ASN A 277 -3.34 15.30 25.70
N PHE A 278 -3.71 15.09 24.42
CA PHE A 278 -5.04 14.60 24.06
C PHE A 278 -5.36 13.23 24.68
N LEU A 279 -4.45 12.24 24.54
CA LEU A 279 -4.69 10.88 25.05
C LEU A 279 -4.73 10.84 26.58
N LYS A 280 -3.96 11.68 27.27
CA LYS A 280 -4.01 11.76 28.75
C LYS A 280 -5.38 12.20 29.26
N ASP A 281 -5.99 13.18 28.60
CA ASP A 281 -7.31 13.70 28.99
C ASP A 281 -8.45 12.80 28.50
N PHE A 282 -8.31 12.22 27.30
CA PHE A 282 -9.38 11.42 26.67
C PHE A 282 -9.48 10.00 27.22
N LEU A 283 -8.35 9.32 27.44
CA LEU A 283 -8.29 7.93 27.95
C LEU A 283 -8.04 7.90 29.48
N HIS A 284 -8.48 8.93 30.20
CA HIS A 284 -8.27 9.02 31.65
C HIS A 284 -9.17 8.01 32.39
N LYS A 285 -8.60 7.33 33.38
CA LYS A 285 -9.26 6.31 34.23
C LYS A 285 -10.47 6.81 35.03
N ASP A 286 -10.59 8.12 35.23
CA ASP A 286 -11.69 8.73 35.99
C ASP A 286 -12.91 9.03 35.09
N ARG A 287 -12.81 8.77 33.78
CA ARG A 287 -13.98 8.73 32.90
C ARG A 287 -14.61 7.36 32.98
N ASP A 288 -15.93 7.31 32.83
CA ASP A 288 -16.63 6.05 32.60
C ASP A 288 -15.98 5.31 31.42
N ASP A 289 -15.85 3.98 31.53
CA ASP A 289 -15.27 3.12 30.49
C ASP A 289 -16.15 3.14 29.23
N VAL A 290 -16.05 4.21 28.44
CA VAL A 290 -16.68 4.27 27.13
C VAL A 290 -15.76 3.58 26.14
N ASN A 291 -16.27 2.53 25.52
CA ASN A 291 -15.55 1.71 24.54
C ASN A 291 -15.43 2.48 23.20
N VAL A 292 -14.57 3.50 23.19
CA VAL A 292 -14.31 4.37 22.04
C VAL A 292 -12.88 4.16 21.54
N GLU A 293 -12.74 3.80 20.27
CA GLU A 293 -11.46 3.71 19.58
C GLU A 293 -11.08 5.06 18.94
N ILE A 294 -9.79 5.35 18.90
CA ILE A 294 -9.23 6.59 18.38
C ILE A 294 -8.44 6.30 17.12
N VAL A 295 -8.92 6.81 15.99
CA VAL A 295 -8.29 6.62 14.68
C VAL A 295 -7.61 7.92 14.25
N PHE A 296 -6.28 7.96 14.27
CA PHE A 296 -5.50 9.09 13.78
C PHE A 296 -5.35 9.02 12.27
N LEU A 297 -5.63 10.13 11.57
CA LEU A 297 -5.43 10.28 10.13
C LEU A 297 -4.52 11.47 9.83
N HIS A 298 -3.31 11.20 9.35
CA HIS A 298 -2.31 12.22 9.06
C HIS A 298 -1.43 11.85 7.85
N ASN A 299 -0.96 12.84 7.10
CA ASN A 299 -0.24 12.60 5.84
C ASN A 299 1.22 12.17 6.04
N ILE A 300 1.85 12.66 7.11
CA ILE A 300 3.23 12.35 7.48
C ILE A 300 3.25 11.12 8.40
N SER A 301 4.18 10.20 8.17
CA SER A 301 4.39 9.04 9.05
C SER A 301 4.85 9.48 10.45
N PRO A 302 4.38 8.82 11.52
CA PRO A 302 4.76 9.16 12.88
C PRO A 302 6.28 8.99 13.09
N ASN A 303 6.86 9.84 13.93
CA ASN A 303 8.23 9.67 14.39
C ASN A 303 8.30 8.49 15.40
N LEU A 304 9.51 8.00 15.69
CA LEU A 304 9.72 6.83 16.58
C LEU A 304 9.09 7.00 17.97
N GLU A 305 9.10 8.22 18.50
CA GLU A 305 8.50 8.53 19.81
C GLU A 305 6.98 8.42 19.79
N LEU A 306 6.33 8.95 18.74
CA LEU A 306 4.90 8.85 18.55
C LEU A 306 4.48 7.41 18.23
N GLU A 307 5.29 6.65 17.49
CA GLU A 307 5.09 5.21 17.28
C GLU A 307 5.10 4.44 18.61
N ALA A 308 6.03 4.76 19.52
CA ALA A 308 6.09 4.16 20.84
C ALA A 308 4.84 4.49 21.68
N LEU A 309 4.34 5.73 21.59
CA LEU A 309 3.10 6.14 22.25
C LEU A 309 1.89 5.35 21.73
N PHE A 310 1.75 5.21 20.41
CA PHE A 310 0.66 4.42 19.82
C PHE A 310 0.75 2.93 20.19
N LYS A 311 1.96 2.37 20.20
CA LYS A 311 2.16 0.97 20.59
C LYS A 311 1.81 0.70 22.05
N ARG A 312 1.97 1.68 22.94
CA ARG A 312 1.55 1.58 24.35
C ARG A 312 0.03 1.49 24.49
N HIS A 313 -0.70 2.12 23.57
CA HIS A 313 -2.17 2.19 23.54
C HIS A 313 -2.78 1.37 22.39
N PHE A 314 -2.14 0.25 22.04
CA PHE A 314 -2.43 -0.54 20.83
C PHE A 314 -3.88 -1.02 20.71
N THR A 315 -4.58 -1.21 21.83
CA THR A 315 -5.99 -1.68 21.84
C THR A 315 -7.01 -0.59 21.55
N GLN A 316 -6.61 0.68 21.67
CA GLN A 316 -7.51 1.84 21.61
C GLN A 316 -7.11 2.82 20.50
N VAL A 317 -5.87 2.78 20.03
CA VAL A 317 -5.32 3.76 19.11
C VAL A 317 -4.78 3.12 17.84
N GLU A 318 -5.29 3.58 16.71
CA GLU A 318 -4.77 3.23 15.38
C GLU A 318 -4.33 4.48 14.62
N PHE A 319 -3.30 4.35 13.78
CA PHE A 319 -2.80 5.43 12.95
C PHE A 319 -2.83 5.03 11.46
N TYR A 320 -3.40 5.89 10.62
CA TYR A 320 -3.45 5.73 9.18
C TYR A 320 -2.78 6.91 8.46
N GLN A 321 -1.92 6.60 7.50
CA GLN A 321 -1.22 7.59 6.70
C GLN A 321 -2.06 8.04 5.51
N GLY A 322 -2.58 9.26 5.53
CA GLY A 322 -3.44 9.84 4.49
C GLY A 322 -3.87 11.26 4.80
N SER A 323 -4.68 11.87 3.93
CA SER A 323 -5.21 13.22 4.13
C SER A 323 -6.72 13.21 4.15
N VAL A 324 -7.32 13.98 5.07
CA VAL A 324 -8.78 14.20 5.10
C VAL A 324 -9.31 14.94 3.87
N LEU A 325 -8.43 15.58 3.09
CA LEU A 325 -8.78 16.21 1.82
C LEU A 325 -9.03 15.19 0.69
N ASN A 326 -8.64 13.93 0.89
CA ASN A 326 -8.83 12.86 -0.08
C ASN A 326 -10.03 11.99 0.33
N PRO A 327 -11.11 11.93 -0.47
CA PRO A 327 -12.29 11.12 -0.16
C PRO A 327 -11.98 9.63 0.03
N HIS A 328 -10.97 9.09 -0.67
CA HIS A 328 -10.57 7.69 -0.50
C HIS A 328 -10.00 7.41 0.90
N ASP A 329 -9.27 8.36 1.49
CA ASP A 329 -8.73 8.21 2.83
C ASP A 329 -9.85 8.32 3.89
N LEU A 330 -10.88 9.15 3.66
CA LEU A 330 -12.08 9.23 4.51
C LEU A 330 -12.88 7.92 4.52
N ALA A 331 -13.08 7.31 3.34
CA ALA A 331 -13.71 5.99 3.20
C ALA A 331 -12.91 4.88 3.90
N ARG A 332 -11.59 5.01 3.88
CA ARG A 332 -10.63 4.06 4.46
C ARG A 332 -10.64 4.08 5.99
N VAL A 333 -10.84 5.24 6.61
CA VAL A 333 -11.00 5.39 8.07
C VAL A 333 -12.46 5.32 8.54
N LYS A 334 -13.40 5.02 7.63
CA LYS A 334 -14.83 4.86 7.93
C LYS A 334 -15.45 6.07 8.63
N ILE A 335 -15.22 7.26 8.09
CA ILE A 335 -15.84 8.51 8.60
C ILE A 335 -17.37 8.42 8.65
N GLU A 336 -18.00 7.68 7.74
CA GLU A 336 -19.46 7.46 7.72
C GLU A 336 -20.01 6.85 9.01
N SER A 337 -19.22 5.98 9.67
CA SER A 337 -19.63 5.29 10.90
C SER A 337 -18.95 5.82 12.15
N ALA A 338 -18.15 6.89 12.02
CA ALA A 338 -17.48 7.54 13.15
C ALA A 338 -18.47 8.39 13.95
N ASP A 339 -18.30 8.42 15.27
CA ASP A 339 -19.16 9.19 16.18
C ASP A 339 -18.82 10.70 16.12
N ALA A 340 -17.54 11.04 15.94
CA ALA A 340 -17.08 12.40 15.78
C ALA A 340 -15.73 12.48 15.04
N CYS A 341 -15.44 13.65 14.49
CA CYS A 341 -14.11 14.00 13.96
C CYS A 341 -13.52 15.20 14.71
N LEU A 342 -12.32 15.03 15.26
CA LEU A 342 -11.58 16.07 15.97
C LEU A 342 -10.45 16.61 15.08
N ILE A 343 -10.39 17.93 14.92
CA ILE A 343 -9.37 18.61 14.11
C ILE A 343 -8.47 19.44 15.03
N LEU A 344 -7.23 18.98 15.20
CA LEU A 344 -6.21 19.64 16.02
C LEU A 344 -5.48 20.72 15.21
N ALA A 345 -5.17 21.85 15.84
CA ALA A 345 -4.45 22.96 15.23
C ALA A 345 -3.01 23.07 15.77
N ASN A 346 -2.08 23.52 14.93
CA ASN A 346 -0.75 23.89 15.39
C ASN A 346 -0.77 25.24 16.13
N LYS A 347 -0.69 25.19 17.47
CA LYS A 347 -0.74 26.39 18.33
C LYS A 347 0.47 27.32 18.17
N TYR A 348 1.57 26.81 17.63
CA TYR A 348 2.86 27.51 17.54
C TYR A 348 3.28 27.72 16.07
N CYS A 349 2.31 27.82 15.15
CA CYS A 349 2.57 28.11 13.75
C CYS A 349 3.04 29.55 13.52
N ALA A 350 3.73 29.78 12.40
CA ALA A 350 4.20 31.12 12.01
C ALA A 350 3.05 32.04 11.59
N ASP A 351 2.06 31.50 10.87
CA ASP A 351 0.88 32.23 10.38
C ASP A 351 -0.40 31.53 10.86
N PRO A 352 -1.07 32.07 11.90
CA PRO A 352 -2.32 31.52 12.42
C PRO A 352 -3.49 31.52 11.42
N ASP A 353 -3.56 32.50 10.52
CA ASP A 353 -4.67 32.59 9.56
C ASP A 353 -4.57 31.48 8.50
N ALA A 354 -3.35 31.16 8.07
CA ALA A 354 -3.11 30.03 7.16
C ALA A 354 -3.39 28.66 7.80
N GLU A 355 -3.07 28.48 9.08
CA GLU A 355 -3.38 27.25 9.83
C GLU A 355 -4.89 27.06 10.00
N ASP A 356 -5.60 28.13 10.36
CA ASP A 356 -7.07 28.13 10.47
C ASP A 356 -7.74 27.87 9.11
N ALA A 357 -7.27 28.51 8.04
CA ALA A 357 -7.76 28.26 6.68
C ALA A 357 -7.58 26.78 6.30
N SER A 358 -6.45 26.17 6.67
CA SER A 358 -6.21 24.74 6.47
C SER A 358 -7.21 23.88 7.24
N ASN A 359 -7.51 24.22 8.50
CA ASN A 359 -8.53 23.51 9.29
C ASN A 359 -9.94 23.67 8.71
N ILE A 360 -10.32 24.87 8.28
CA ILE A 360 -11.62 25.11 7.63
C ILE A 360 -11.75 24.24 6.37
N MET A 361 -10.70 24.13 5.56
CA MET A 361 -10.71 23.24 4.38
C MET A 361 -10.86 21.77 4.75
N ARG A 362 -10.28 21.32 5.87
CA ARG A 362 -10.49 19.96 6.40
C ARG A 362 -11.95 19.75 6.80
N VAL A 363 -12.57 20.72 7.50
CA VAL A 363 -14.01 20.69 7.86
C VAL A 363 -14.87 20.56 6.60
N ILE A 364 -14.64 21.41 5.60
CA ILE A 364 -15.39 21.39 4.33
C ILE A 364 -15.26 20.01 3.66
N SER A 365 -14.06 19.45 3.57
CA SER A 365 -13.86 18.14 2.95
C SER A 365 -14.61 17.02 3.66
N ILE A 366 -14.63 17.04 5.00
CA ILE A 366 -15.33 16.02 5.79
C ILE A 366 -16.84 16.19 5.65
N LYS A 367 -17.36 17.42 5.77
CA LYS A 367 -18.80 17.70 5.63
C LYS A 367 -19.33 17.44 4.22
N ASN A 368 -18.50 17.64 3.19
CA ASN A 368 -18.85 17.27 1.81
C ASN A 368 -18.93 15.74 1.62
N TYR A 369 -18.12 14.97 2.36
CA TYR A 369 -18.15 13.52 2.32
C TYR A 369 -19.31 12.93 3.13
N HIS A 370 -19.50 13.39 4.37
CA HIS A 370 -20.58 12.96 5.25
C HIS A 370 -21.13 14.17 6.06
N PRO A 371 -22.23 14.80 5.64
CA PRO A 371 -22.73 16.05 6.23
C PRO A 371 -23.11 15.97 7.71
N LYS A 372 -23.60 14.82 8.17
CA LYS A 372 -24.18 14.62 9.52
C LYS A 372 -23.14 14.30 10.60
N ILE A 373 -21.87 14.14 10.26
CA ILE A 373 -20.84 13.84 11.27
C ILE A 373 -20.64 15.04 12.19
N ARG A 374 -20.49 14.79 13.49
CA ARG A 374 -20.09 15.79 14.47
C ARG A 374 -18.62 16.16 14.27
N ILE A 375 -18.31 17.44 14.13
CA ILE A 375 -16.94 17.93 14.00
C ILE A 375 -16.60 18.90 15.12
N ILE A 376 -15.46 18.69 15.78
CA ILE A 376 -14.90 19.63 16.74
C ILE A 376 -13.55 20.10 16.21
N THR A 377 -13.44 21.40 15.91
CA THR A 377 -12.21 21.98 15.36
C THR A 377 -11.59 22.99 16.32
N GLN A 378 -10.26 23.01 16.37
CA GLN A 378 -9.52 24.06 17.03
C GLN A 378 -9.27 25.22 16.06
N MET A 379 -9.61 26.43 16.48
CA MET A 379 -9.36 27.67 15.74
C MET A 379 -8.41 28.55 16.55
N LEU A 380 -7.49 29.24 15.89
CA LEU A 380 -6.53 30.13 16.52
C LEU A 380 -7.10 31.54 16.65
N GLN A 381 -7.66 32.08 15.57
CA GLN A 381 -8.21 33.43 15.51
C GLN A 381 -9.74 33.44 15.55
N TYR A 382 -10.32 34.47 16.18
CA TYR A 382 -11.76 34.57 16.35
C TYR A 382 -12.50 34.91 15.05
N HIS A 383 -11.95 35.79 14.21
CA HIS A 383 -12.61 36.17 12.95
C HIS A 383 -12.77 35.00 11.99
N ASN A 384 -11.83 34.05 11.99
CA ASN A 384 -11.90 32.86 11.14
C ASN A 384 -13.05 31.91 11.51
N LYS A 385 -13.55 31.96 12.75
CA LYS A 385 -14.70 31.17 13.22
C LYS A 385 -15.97 31.44 12.40
N ALA A 386 -16.13 32.66 11.87
CA ALA A 386 -17.28 33.03 11.06
C ALA A 386 -17.39 32.20 9.76
N HIS A 387 -16.26 31.74 9.20
CA HIS A 387 -16.27 30.92 7.99
C HIS A 387 -16.93 29.55 8.19
N LEU A 388 -16.86 28.98 9.40
CA LEU A 388 -17.49 27.70 9.72
C LEU A 388 -19.02 27.81 9.69
N LEU A 389 -19.55 28.95 10.16
CA LEU A 389 -21.00 29.22 10.17
C LEU A 389 -21.59 29.38 8.78
N ASN A 390 -20.75 29.70 7.78
CA ASN A 390 -21.18 29.81 6.38
C ASN A 390 -21.27 28.44 5.68
N ILE A 391 -20.80 27.36 6.32
CA ILE A 391 -20.90 26.01 5.77
C ILE A 391 -22.32 25.48 6.03
N PRO A 392 -23.12 25.14 5.00
CA PRO A 392 -24.52 24.75 5.19
C PRO A 392 -24.71 23.49 6.06
N SER A 393 -23.74 22.58 5.99
CA SER A 393 -23.73 21.33 6.75
C SER A 393 -23.17 21.48 8.17
N TRP A 394 -22.74 22.68 8.59
CA TRP A 394 -22.28 22.95 9.94
C TRP A 394 -23.47 23.20 10.86
N ASN A 395 -23.69 22.31 11.81
CA ASN A 395 -24.88 22.32 12.66
C ASN A 395 -24.51 22.25 14.15
N TRP A 396 -24.54 23.41 14.80
CA TRP A 396 -24.38 23.55 16.25
C TRP A 396 -25.38 22.72 17.08
N LYS A 397 -26.58 22.42 16.57
CA LYS A 397 -27.58 21.60 17.31
C LYS A 397 -27.18 20.12 17.35
N GLU A 398 -26.40 19.65 16.38
CA GLU A 398 -25.86 18.29 16.33
C GLU A 398 -24.49 18.18 17.03
N GLY A 399 -24.02 19.27 17.65
CA GLY A 399 -22.80 19.29 18.46
C GLY A 399 -21.52 19.63 17.69
N ASP A 400 -21.64 20.26 16.51
CA ASP A 400 -20.49 20.84 15.82
C ASP A 400 -19.97 22.05 16.60
N ASP A 401 -18.72 21.97 17.05
CA ASP A 401 -18.11 22.96 17.94
C ASP A 401 -16.79 23.50 17.38
N ALA A 402 -16.59 24.81 17.53
CA ALA A 402 -15.35 25.50 17.16
C ALA A 402 -14.68 26.07 18.41
N ILE A 403 -13.65 25.37 18.89
CA ILE A 403 -12.86 25.77 20.06
C ILE A 403 -11.88 26.86 19.61
N CYS A 404 -12.26 28.13 19.78
CA CYS A 404 -11.40 29.26 19.47
C CYS A 404 -10.43 29.55 20.62
N LEU A 405 -9.13 29.33 20.40
CA LEU A 405 -8.09 29.51 21.40
C LEU A 405 -7.92 30.97 21.80
N ALA A 406 -7.96 31.93 20.86
CA ALA A 406 -7.86 33.35 21.21
C ALA A 406 -9.04 33.82 22.07
N GLU A 407 -10.26 33.39 21.72
CA GLU A 407 -11.50 33.69 22.46
C GLU A 407 -11.41 33.21 23.90
N LEU A 408 -11.09 31.93 24.10
CA LEU A 408 -10.99 31.33 25.44
C LEU A 408 -9.80 31.89 26.23
N LYS A 409 -8.61 31.98 25.62
CA LYS A 409 -7.39 32.46 26.28
C LYS A 409 -7.56 33.87 26.83
N LEU A 410 -8.05 34.80 26.00
CA LEU A 410 -8.27 36.19 26.42
C LEU A 410 -9.48 36.30 27.36
N GLY A 411 -10.53 35.49 27.16
CA GLY A 411 -11.68 35.42 28.05
C GLY A 411 -11.31 35.02 29.48
N PHE A 412 -10.49 33.97 29.65
CA PHE A 412 -10.01 33.55 30.96
C PHE A 412 -9.18 34.64 31.65
N ILE A 413 -8.30 35.31 30.91
CA ILE A 413 -7.48 36.41 31.43
C ILE A 413 -8.37 37.60 31.85
N ALA A 414 -9.36 37.95 31.02
CA ALA A 414 -10.29 39.05 31.29
C ALA A 414 -11.11 38.80 32.57
N GLN A 415 -11.58 37.56 32.78
CA GLN A 415 -12.27 37.20 34.02
C GLN A 415 -11.34 37.24 35.24
N SER A 416 -10.05 36.90 35.08
CA SER A 416 -9.05 37.06 36.14
C SER A 416 -8.78 38.52 36.53
N CYS A 417 -9.09 39.49 35.66
CA CYS A 417 -9.07 40.91 36.02
C CYS A 417 -10.22 41.30 36.96
N LEU A 418 -11.34 40.57 36.93
CA LEU A 418 -12.48 40.77 37.84
C LEU A 418 -12.28 40.00 39.15
N ALA A 419 -11.86 38.74 39.05
CA ALA A 419 -11.61 37.86 40.18
C ALA A 419 -10.29 37.09 39.98
N GLN A 420 -9.23 37.55 40.64
CA GLN A 420 -7.90 36.95 40.51
C GLN A 420 -7.92 35.46 40.86
N GLY A 421 -7.29 34.64 40.01
CA GLY A 421 -7.22 33.18 40.18
C GLY A 421 -8.34 32.40 39.50
N LEU A 422 -9.38 33.07 38.98
CA LEU A 422 -10.49 32.42 38.29
C LEU A 422 -10.03 31.65 37.03
N SER A 423 -9.06 32.19 36.27
CA SER A 423 -8.52 31.50 35.09
C SER A 423 -7.94 30.12 35.41
N THR A 424 -7.18 30.00 36.49
CA THR A 424 -6.55 28.74 36.90
C THR A 424 -7.55 27.80 37.56
N MET A 425 -8.54 28.34 38.27
CA MET A 425 -9.66 27.55 38.81
C MET A 425 -10.44 26.89 37.67
N LEU A 426 -10.87 27.65 36.67
CA LEU A 426 -11.61 27.10 35.52
C LEU A 426 -10.74 26.14 34.68
N ALA A 427 -9.45 26.44 34.48
CA ALA A 427 -8.55 25.55 33.74
C ALA A 427 -8.41 24.17 34.42
N ASN A 428 -8.48 24.10 35.75
CA ASN A 428 -8.46 22.83 36.47
C ASN A 428 -9.78 22.05 36.27
N LEU A 429 -10.94 22.71 36.21
CA LEU A 429 -12.25 22.05 36.06
C LEU A 429 -12.43 21.30 34.72
N PHE A 430 -11.66 21.65 33.68
CA PHE A 430 -11.72 21.02 32.36
C PHE A 430 -10.56 20.05 32.09
N SER A 431 -9.58 19.96 32.98
CA SER A 431 -8.42 19.07 32.85
C SER A 431 -8.64 17.84 33.71
N MET A 432 -8.62 16.65 33.11
CA MET A 432 -8.75 15.40 33.89
C MET A 432 -7.45 15.20 34.67
N ARG A 433 -7.51 15.34 35.99
CA ARG A 433 -6.32 15.19 36.85
C ARG A 433 -6.61 14.24 38.00
N SER A 434 -5.83 13.17 38.04
CA SER A 434 -5.85 12.25 39.17
C SER A 434 -5.50 12.96 40.48
N PHE A 435 -6.28 12.71 41.52
CA PHE A 435 -5.95 13.14 42.88
C PHE A 435 -4.60 12.55 43.33
N ILE A 436 -3.70 13.42 43.81
CA ILE A 436 -2.40 13.02 44.38
C ILE A 436 -2.47 13.29 45.89
N LYS A 437 -2.31 12.24 46.70
CA LYS A 437 -2.32 12.37 48.16
C LYS A 437 -1.01 12.97 48.66
N ILE A 438 -1.10 14.13 49.30
CA ILE A 438 -0.01 14.73 50.06
C ILE A 438 -0.33 14.58 51.54
N GLU A 439 0.58 14.00 52.31
CA GLU A 439 0.39 13.75 53.74
C GLU A 439 0.69 14.98 54.60
N GLU A 440 1.63 15.81 54.15
CA GLU A 440 2.01 17.04 54.85
C GLU A 440 0.91 18.12 54.75
N ASP A 441 0.58 18.75 55.88
CA ASP A 441 -0.39 19.84 55.96
C ASP A 441 0.19 21.16 55.45
N THR A 442 0.39 21.23 54.13
CA THR A 442 0.85 22.43 53.41
C THR A 442 -0.23 22.98 52.48
N TRP A 443 -0.05 24.20 51.97
CA TRP A 443 -0.97 24.81 50.99
C TRP A 443 -1.22 23.94 49.76
N GLN A 444 -0.24 23.09 49.38
CA GLN A 444 -0.32 22.20 48.23
C GLN A 444 -1.41 21.15 48.40
N LYS A 445 -1.57 20.62 49.62
CA LYS A 445 -2.61 19.64 49.95
C LYS A 445 -4.00 20.20 49.65
N TYR A 446 -4.29 21.39 50.17
CA TYR A 446 -5.59 22.05 49.95
C TYR A 446 -5.80 22.49 48.50
N TYR A 447 -4.75 22.90 47.81
CA TYR A 447 -4.84 23.22 46.38
C TYR A 447 -5.17 21.98 45.54
N LEU A 448 -4.50 20.85 45.78
CA LEU A 448 -4.72 19.60 45.03
C LEU A 448 -6.10 18.99 45.28
N GLU A 449 -6.69 19.22 46.45
CA GLU A 449 -8.11 18.89 46.71
C GLU A 449 -9.05 19.69 45.79
N GLY A 450 -8.73 20.95 45.49
CA GLY A 450 -9.44 21.76 44.51
C GLY A 450 -9.26 21.29 43.06
N VAL A 451 -8.08 20.74 42.74
CA VAL A 451 -7.71 20.28 41.39
C VAL A 451 -8.48 19.05 40.95
N SER A 452 -8.94 18.20 41.87
CA SER A 452 -9.72 16.99 41.55
C SER A 452 -11.21 17.26 41.31
N ASN A 453 -11.65 18.51 41.21
CA ASN A 453 -13.03 18.82 40.86
C ASN A 453 -13.12 19.02 39.34
N GLU A 454 -14.07 18.35 38.70
CA GLU A 454 -14.39 18.54 37.28
C GLU A 454 -15.83 19.01 37.06
N MET A 455 -16.12 19.44 35.83
CA MET A 455 -17.47 19.81 35.41
C MET A 455 -18.20 18.62 34.78
N TYR A 456 -19.36 18.27 35.34
CA TYR A 456 -20.21 17.18 34.85
C TYR A 456 -21.59 17.71 34.44
N THR A 457 -22.26 16.97 33.55
CA THR A 457 -23.63 17.26 33.11
C THR A 457 -24.50 16.04 33.37
N GLU A 458 -25.57 16.21 34.15
CA GLU A 458 -26.51 15.14 34.47
C GLU A 458 -27.95 15.64 34.48
N TYR A 459 -28.89 14.73 34.24
CA TYR A 459 -30.31 15.04 34.30
C TYR A 459 -30.80 15.08 35.75
N LEU A 460 -31.56 16.13 36.10
CA LEU A 460 -32.19 16.21 37.41
C LEU A 460 -33.34 15.20 37.55
N SER A 461 -33.38 14.54 38.70
CA SER A 461 -34.48 13.64 39.06
C SER A 461 -35.83 14.37 39.13
N SER A 462 -36.91 13.61 38.92
CA SER A 462 -38.29 14.09 39.07
C SER A 462 -38.58 14.72 40.45
N ALA A 463 -37.83 14.32 41.49
CA ALA A 463 -37.96 14.89 42.84
C ALA A 463 -37.64 16.38 42.92
N PHE A 464 -36.86 16.92 41.97
CA PHE A 464 -36.52 18.34 41.92
C PHE A 464 -37.48 19.16 41.07
N VAL A 465 -38.44 18.53 40.38
CA VAL A 465 -39.39 19.22 39.50
C VAL A 465 -40.33 20.09 40.33
N GLY A 466 -40.42 21.37 39.96
CA GLY A 466 -41.25 22.38 40.65
C GLY A 466 -40.56 23.09 41.82
N LEU A 467 -39.35 22.66 42.21
CA LEU A 467 -38.53 23.39 43.17
C LEU A 467 -37.79 24.55 42.51
N SER A 468 -37.44 25.56 43.30
CA SER A 468 -36.63 26.70 42.85
C SER A 468 -35.15 26.33 42.75
N PHE A 469 -34.41 26.96 41.84
CA PHE A 469 -32.98 26.69 41.69
C PHE A 469 -32.17 26.81 43.01
N PRO A 470 -32.32 27.86 43.84
CA PRO A 470 -31.60 27.95 45.10
C PRO A 470 -31.88 26.79 46.07
N THR A 471 -33.16 26.37 46.16
CA THR A 471 -33.54 25.23 47.02
C THR A 471 -32.94 23.92 46.52
N VAL A 472 -32.82 23.74 45.21
CA VAL A 472 -32.17 22.56 44.62
C VAL A 472 -30.67 22.60 44.88
N CYS A 473 -30.01 23.73 44.69
CA CYS A 473 -28.57 23.88 44.97
C CYS A 473 -28.22 23.57 46.42
N GLU A 474 -29.03 24.03 47.38
CA GLU A 474 -28.83 23.71 48.80
C GLU A 474 -28.94 22.21 49.08
N LEU A 475 -29.97 21.55 48.53
CA LEU A 475 -30.14 20.10 48.67
C LEU A 475 -28.96 19.34 48.06
N CYS A 476 -28.55 19.69 46.84
CA CYS A 476 -27.41 19.06 46.17
C CYS A 476 -26.10 19.24 46.95
N PHE A 477 -25.82 20.45 47.44
CA PHE A 477 -24.59 20.73 48.15
C PHE A 477 -24.54 20.06 49.54
N VAL A 478 -25.62 20.19 50.32
CA VAL A 478 -25.66 19.69 51.70
C VAL A 478 -25.79 18.17 51.75
N LYS A 479 -26.72 17.60 50.96
CA LYS A 479 -27.08 16.17 51.02
C LYS A 479 -26.28 15.32 50.04
N LEU A 480 -26.08 15.78 48.80
CA LEU A 480 -25.43 15.00 47.75
C LEU A 480 -23.93 15.31 47.59
N LYS A 481 -23.43 16.37 48.23
CA LYS A 481 -22.04 16.87 48.08
C LYS A 481 -21.71 17.26 46.63
N LEU A 482 -22.69 17.79 45.91
CA LEU A 482 -22.54 18.26 44.54
C LEU A 482 -22.75 19.77 44.47
N LEU A 483 -21.80 20.47 43.85
CA LEU A 483 -21.90 21.90 43.59
C LEU A 483 -22.59 22.13 42.24
N MET A 484 -23.88 22.49 42.28
CA MET A 484 -24.64 22.83 41.07
C MET A 484 -24.40 24.29 40.67
N ILE A 485 -23.91 24.49 39.45
CA ILE A 485 -23.57 25.82 38.93
C ILE A 485 -24.61 26.39 37.94
N ALA A 486 -25.31 25.53 37.20
CA ALA A 486 -26.24 25.94 36.16
C ALA A 486 -27.29 24.85 35.87
N ILE A 487 -28.38 25.23 35.20
CA ILE A 487 -29.37 24.33 34.60
C ILE A 487 -29.62 24.73 33.15
N GLU A 488 -29.79 23.74 32.27
CA GLU A 488 -30.24 23.95 30.90
C GLU A 488 -31.74 23.63 30.82
N TYR A 489 -32.55 24.55 30.27
CA TYR A 489 -33.98 24.36 30.09
C TYR A 489 -34.34 24.24 28.61
N LYS A 490 -34.95 23.11 28.23
CA LYS A 490 -35.51 22.90 26.88
C LYS A 490 -37.00 23.12 26.92
N SER A 491 -37.45 24.32 26.54
CA SER A 491 -38.88 24.62 26.43
C SER A 491 -39.43 24.07 25.11
N ALA A 492 -40.49 23.25 25.18
CA ALA A 492 -41.10 22.63 24.00
C ALA A 492 -41.70 23.64 22.98
N ASN A 493 -41.83 24.92 23.34
CA ASN A 493 -42.51 25.96 22.54
C ASN A 493 -41.56 26.88 21.74
N ARG A 494 -40.31 26.49 21.46
CA ARG A 494 -39.35 27.34 20.72
C ARG A 494 -39.12 26.98 19.25
N GLU A 495 -39.92 26.08 18.69
CA GLU A 495 -39.89 25.76 17.26
C GLU A 495 -41.30 25.91 16.65
N SER A 496 -41.63 27.14 16.28
CA SER A 496 -42.56 27.46 15.19
C SER A 496 -41.97 28.57 14.35
#